data_AF-A0A1B0FPP6-F1
#
_entry.id   AF-A0A1B0FPP6-F1
#
_cell.length_a   1.000
_cell.length_b   1.000
_cell.length_c   1.000
_cell.angle_alpha   90.00
_cell.angle_beta   90.00
_cell.angle_gamma   90.00
#
_symmetry.space_group_name_H-M   'P 1'
#
loop_
_entity.id
_entity.type
_entity.pdbx_description
1 polymer ?
#
loop_
_entity_poly.entity_id
_entity_poly.type
_entity_poly.pdbx_seq_one_letter_code
_entity_poly.pdbx_strand_id
1 'polypeptide(L)'
;MVEISCTNIPPELSNKRSVRILNEYYKEGVAKLREVVSKLSAHDKIVHLHFDEVFTDQTRVYSRSEHRLYGCGYVLGRKLVTTKEHRTVLVFGVRSLLTAFSMLLSAYPMAHTSVYGRLIEENIKYAVAIGL
;
A
#
# COMPACT_ATOMS: atom_id res chain seq x y z
N MET A 1 -7.95 14.59 -11.06
CA MET A 1 -6.80 14.73 -10.16
C MET A 1 -7.16 14.02 -8.87
N VAL A 2 -6.63 12.82 -8.64
CA VAL A 2 -6.94 12.04 -7.44
C VAL A 2 -5.87 12.39 -6.42
N GLU A 3 -6.24 13.15 -5.39
CA GLU A 3 -5.38 13.35 -4.21
C GLU A 3 -5.32 12.01 -3.47
N ILE A 4 -4.20 11.30 -3.61
CA ILE A 4 -3.91 10.13 -2.79
C ILE A 4 -3.42 10.65 -1.44
N SER A 5 -4.36 10.92 -0.55
CA SER A 5 -4.09 11.11 0.88
C SER A 5 -3.51 9.80 1.43
N CYS A 6 -2.20 9.76 1.64
CA CYS A 6 -1.51 8.66 2.33
C CYS A 6 -1.90 8.61 3.82
N THR A 7 -3.15 8.30 4.14
CA THR A 7 -3.63 8.24 5.53
C THR A 7 -3.65 6.85 6.13
N ASN A 8 -3.17 5.79 5.45
CA ASN A 8 -3.24 4.43 6.00
C ASN A 8 -2.07 3.50 5.57
N ILE A 9 -0.81 3.86 5.88
CA ILE A 9 0.33 2.92 5.75
C ILE A 9 0.87 2.58 7.15
N PRO A 10 0.58 1.38 7.70
CA PRO A 10 1.04 0.99 9.03
C PRO A 10 2.55 0.68 9.09
N PRO A 11 3.16 0.80 10.29
CA PRO A 11 4.60 1.06 10.50
C PRO A 11 5.57 -0.11 10.25
N GLU A 12 6.85 0.17 9.96
CA GLU A 12 7.96 -0.74 10.26
C GLU A 12 8.90 -0.05 11.26
N LEU A 13 9.06 -0.66 12.45
CA LEU A 13 10.13 -0.40 13.41
C LEU A 13 10.42 -1.71 14.18
N SER A 14 11.68 -2.14 14.11
CA SER A 14 12.29 -3.37 14.61
C SER A 14 12.01 -3.67 16.10
N ASN A 15 10.90 -4.34 16.41
CA ASN A 15 10.67 -5.04 17.69
C ASN A 15 9.55 -6.10 17.55
N LYS A 16 9.71 -7.28 18.17
CA LYS A 16 8.76 -8.42 18.11
C LYS A 16 7.33 -8.06 18.53
N ARG A 17 7.16 -7.05 19.39
CA ARG A 17 5.84 -6.55 19.84
C ARG A 17 5.14 -5.74 18.75
N SER A 18 5.89 -4.95 17.98
CA SER A 18 5.38 -4.13 16.86
C SER A 18 4.90 -5.01 15.70
N VAL A 19 5.62 -6.10 15.41
CA VAL A 19 5.24 -7.08 14.36
C VAL A 19 3.89 -7.73 14.64
N ARG A 20 3.54 -7.97 15.92
CA ARG A 20 2.23 -8.52 16.29
C ARG A 20 1.09 -7.53 16.04
N ILE A 21 1.28 -6.27 16.45
CA ILE A 21 0.28 -5.20 16.28
C ILE A 21 0.03 -4.93 14.80
N LEU A 22 1.07 -4.96 13.97
CA LEU A 22 0.98 -4.81 12.51
C LEU A 22 0.19 -5.94 11.86
N ASN A 23 0.46 -7.18 12.26
CA ASN A 23 -0.28 -8.33 11.76
C ASN A 23 -1.75 -8.31 12.19
N GLU A 24 -2.06 -7.79 13.37
CA GLU A 24 -3.44 -7.62 13.83
C GLU A 24 -4.17 -6.50 13.07
N TYR A 25 -3.54 -5.33 12.89
CA TYR A 25 -4.12 -4.23 12.11
C TYR A 25 -4.30 -4.61 10.63
N TYR A 26 -3.32 -5.30 10.05
CA TYR A 26 -3.40 -5.82 8.69
C TYR A 26 -4.53 -6.84 8.54
N LYS A 27 -4.69 -7.76 9.52
CA LYS A 27 -5.83 -8.69 9.55
C LYS A 27 -7.17 -7.99 9.66
N GLU A 28 -7.25 -6.92 10.45
CA GLU A 28 -8.49 -6.16 10.61
C GLU A 28 -8.88 -5.41 9.33
N GLY A 29 -7.91 -4.79 8.65
CA GLY A 29 -8.13 -4.14 7.35
C GLY A 29 -8.60 -5.14 6.28
N VAL A 30 -7.94 -6.30 6.18
CA VAL A 30 -8.31 -7.39 5.27
C VAL A 30 -9.71 -7.92 5.58
N ALA A 31 -10.08 -8.05 6.87
CA ALA A 31 -11.40 -8.52 7.25
C ALA A 31 -12.50 -7.54 6.83
N LYS A 32 -12.28 -6.22 7.01
CA LYS A 32 -13.22 -5.17 6.58
C LYS A 32 -13.37 -5.16 5.06
N LEU A 33 -12.27 -5.27 4.32
CA LEU A 33 -12.31 -5.35 2.85
C LEU A 33 -13.05 -6.58 2.37
N ARG A 34 -12.81 -7.75 2.98
CA ARG A 34 -13.55 -8.98 2.66
C ARG A 34 -15.04 -8.84 2.92
N GLU A 35 -15.44 -8.14 3.97
CA GLU A 35 -16.86 -7.86 4.22
C GLU A 35 -17.47 -7.02 3.09
N VAL A 36 -16.79 -5.98 2.63
CA VAL A 36 -17.24 -5.16 1.49
C VAL A 36 -17.33 -6.02 0.22
N VAL A 37 -16.29 -6.82 -0.07
CA VAL A 37 -16.25 -7.70 -1.24
C VAL A 37 -17.33 -8.79 -1.18
N SER A 38 -17.71 -9.24 0.01
CA SER A 38 -18.80 -10.22 0.17
C SER A 38 -20.16 -9.69 -0.28
N LYS A 39 -20.36 -8.36 -0.24
CA LYS A 39 -21.59 -7.68 -0.65
C LYS A 39 -21.60 -7.36 -2.15
N LEU A 40 -20.48 -7.53 -2.85
CA LEU A 40 -20.36 -7.31 -4.29
C LEU A 40 -21.05 -8.43 -5.08
N SER A 41 -21.63 -8.08 -6.22
CA SER A 41 -22.20 -9.06 -7.14
C SER A 41 -21.11 -9.90 -7.80
N ALA A 42 -21.49 -11.02 -8.42
CA ALA A 42 -20.56 -11.82 -9.21
C ALA A 42 -19.91 -11.02 -10.36
N HIS A 43 -20.63 -10.05 -10.93
CA HIS A 43 -20.13 -9.21 -12.02
C HIS A 43 -19.08 -8.21 -11.54
N ASP A 44 -19.24 -7.69 -10.32
CA ASP A 44 -18.28 -6.75 -9.70
C ASP A 44 -16.93 -7.42 -9.41
N LYS A 45 -16.91 -8.74 -9.19
CA LYS A 45 -15.71 -9.51 -8.85
C LYS A 45 -14.84 -9.85 -10.06
N ILE A 46 -15.36 -9.72 -11.28
CA ILE A 46 -14.55 -9.88 -12.49
C ILE A 46 -13.75 -8.58 -12.68
N VAL A 47 -12.54 -8.54 -12.13
CA VAL A 47 -11.71 -7.33 -12.05
C VAL A 47 -10.45 -7.40 -12.89
N HIS A 48 -10.01 -6.22 -13.34
CA HIS A 48 -8.66 -5.98 -13.84
C HIS A 48 -7.83 -5.29 -12.75
N LEU A 49 -6.71 -5.90 -12.39
CA LEU A 49 -5.70 -5.29 -11.53
C LEU A 49 -4.83 -4.36 -12.38
N HIS A 50 -4.78 -3.09 -12.03
CA HIS A 50 -3.95 -2.09 -12.67
C HIS A 50 -3.02 -1.45 -11.63
N PHE A 51 -1.89 -0.94 -12.09
CA PHE A 51 -0.96 -0.22 -11.24
C PHE A 51 -0.42 1.01 -11.97
N ASP A 52 -0.09 2.02 -11.19
CA ASP A 52 0.47 3.27 -11.71
C ASP A 52 1.48 3.86 -10.73
N GLU A 53 2.43 4.62 -11.27
CA GLU A 53 3.41 5.36 -10.49
C GLU A 53 2.99 6.82 -10.37
N VAL A 54 2.69 7.24 -9.14
CA VAL A 54 2.34 8.62 -8.84
C VAL A 54 3.55 9.33 -8.26
N PHE A 55 4.00 10.39 -8.93
CA PHE A 55 5.11 11.22 -8.44
C PHE A 55 4.69 11.98 -7.18
N THR A 56 5.56 11.97 -6.18
CA THR A 56 5.38 12.78 -4.97
C THR A 56 5.91 14.20 -5.19
N ASP A 57 5.50 15.11 -4.31
CA ASP A 57 6.07 16.46 -4.19
C ASP A 57 7.47 16.46 -3.54
N GLN A 58 7.99 15.28 -3.19
CA GLN A 58 9.27 15.05 -2.52
C GLN A 58 9.39 15.75 -1.16
N THR A 59 8.25 16.18 -0.58
CA THR A 59 8.26 16.84 0.72
C THR A 59 8.35 15.80 1.84
N ARG A 60 8.95 16.21 2.96
CA ARG A 60 9.08 15.38 4.16
C ARG A 60 8.14 15.90 5.21
N VAL A 61 7.25 15.04 5.69
CA VAL A 61 6.24 15.41 6.68
C VAL A 61 6.49 14.64 7.96
N TYR A 62 6.67 15.34 9.07
CA TYR A 62 6.82 14.71 10.38
C TYR A 62 5.45 14.59 11.08
N SER A 63 5.01 13.36 11.31
CA SER A 63 3.81 13.04 12.09
C SER A 63 4.17 12.93 13.56
N ARG A 64 3.65 13.84 14.39
CA ARG A 64 3.86 13.83 15.84
C ARG A 64 3.13 12.68 16.54
N SER A 65 1.92 12.35 16.07
CA SER A 65 1.11 11.25 16.65
C SER A 65 1.79 9.90 16.51
N GLU A 66 2.55 9.71 15.43
CA GLU A 66 3.24 8.46 15.12
C GLU A 66 4.75 8.53 15.35
N HIS A 67 5.25 9.70 15.76
CA HIS A 67 6.66 9.99 15.94
C HIS A 67 7.51 9.58 14.71
N ARG A 68 7.03 9.89 13.50
CA ARG A 68 7.63 9.38 12.25
C ARG A 68 7.78 10.46 11.18
N LEU A 69 8.88 10.39 10.43
CA LEU A 69 9.12 11.19 9.22
C LEU A 69 8.66 10.42 7.98
N TYR A 70 7.76 11.02 7.21
CA TYR A 70 7.23 10.55 5.93
C TYR A 70 7.97 11.17 4.76
N GLY A 71 7.83 10.57 3.57
CA GLY A 71 8.43 11.07 2.33
C GLY A 71 9.89 10.64 2.09
N CYS A 72 10.47 9.83 2.98
CA CYS A 72 11.81 9.25 2.77
C CYS A 72 11.97 7.83 3.31
N GLY A 73 12.73 7.00 2.59
CA GLY A 73 13.21 5.69 3.03
C GLY A 73 14.61 5.80 3.67
N TYR A 74 14.88 4.96 4.65
CA TYR A 74 16.20 4.86 5.28
C TYR A 74 17.04 3.83 4.52
N VAL A 75 18.16 4.26 3.95
CA VAL A 75 19.16 3.35 3.36
C VAL A 75 20.28 3.18 4.36
N LEU A 76 20.43 1.97 4.88
CA LEU A 76 21.51 1.61 5.79
C LEU A 76 22.81 1.45 4.98
N GLY A 77 23.65 2.49 4.95
CA GLY A 77 25.02 2.40 4.46
C GLY A 77 25.95 1.81 5.52
N ARG A 78 27.12 1.31 5.09
CA ARG A 78 28.15 0.72 5.99
C ARG A 78 28.70 1.71 7.06
N LYS A 79 28.44 3.02 6.93
CA LYS A 79 28.96 4.06 7.84
C LYS A 79 27.97 5.21 8.18
N LEU A 80 26.85 5.35 7.48
CA LEU A 80 25.87 6.43 7.71
C LEU A 80 24.47 6.00 7.28
N VAL A 81 23.46 6.34 8.09
CA VAL A 81 22.05 6.23 7.70
C VAL A 81 21.75 7.40 6.76
N THR A 82 21.50 7.10 5.49
CA THR A 82 21.11 8.14 4.52
C THR A 82 19.61 8.05 4.26
N THR A 83 18.91 9.17 4.34
CA THR A 83 17.49 9.27 3.97
C THR A 83 17.41 9.55 2.47
N LYS A 84 16.74 8.67 1.72
CA LYS A 84 16.39 8.93 0.32
C LYS A 84 14.92 9.28 0.23
N GLU A 85 14.60 10.36 -0.47
CA GLU A 85 13.21 10.73 -0.71
C GLU A 85 12.49 9.66 -1.53
N HIS A 86 11.24 9.39 -1.14
CA HIS A 86 10.32 8.61 -1.95
C HIS A 86 9.90 9.48 -3.12
N ARG A 87 10.42 9.19 -4.31
CA ARG A 87 10.14 9.99 -5.52
C ARG A 87 8.78 9.63 -6.13
N THR A 88 8.36 8.39 -5.95
CA THR A 88 7.11 7.86 -6.49
C THR A 88 6.40 7.02 -5.45
N VAL A 89 5.08 6.94 -5.56
CA VAL A 89 4.24 5.95 -4.88
C VAL A 89 3.70 5.04 -5.96
N LEU A 90 3.97 3.74 -5.82
CA LEU A 90 3.38 2.73 -6.67
C LEU A 90 2.02 2.35 -6.09
N VAL A 91 0.99 2.54 -6.90
CA VAL A 91 -0.41 2.40 -6.49
C VAL A 91 -1.01 1.22 -7.23
N PHE A 92 -1.65 0.30 -6.52
CA PHE A 92 -2.38 -0.82 -7.11
C PHE A 92 -3.88 -0.63 -6.90
N GLY A 93 -4.62 -0.65 -7.99
CA GLY A 93 -6.08 -0.59 -8.00
C GLY A 93 -6.67 -1.83 -8.66
N VAL A 94 -7.90 -2.13 -8.29
CA VAL A 94 -8.75 -3.10 -8.98
C VAL A 94 -9.95 -2.37 -9.55
N ARG A 95 -10.34 -2.73 -10.76
CA ARG A 95 -11.52 -2.17 -11.43
C ARG A 95 -12.33 -3.31 -12.04
N SER A 96 -13.62 -3.35 -11.78
CA SER A 96 -14.51 -4.31 -12.44
C SER A 96 -14.50 -4.07 -13.96
N LEU A 97 -14.50 -5.17 -14.71
CA LEU A 97 -14.66 -5.14 -16.16
C LEU A 97 -16.11 -4.95 -16.57
N LEU A 98 -17.06 -5.33 -15.71
CA LEU A 98 -18.48 -5.40 -16.04
C LEU A 98 -19.30 -4.29 -15.37
N THR A 99 -18.74 -3.62 -14.38
CA THR A 99 -19.41 -2.54 -13.64
C THR A 99 -18.49 -1.34 -13.40
N ALA A 100 -19.05 -0.26 -12.86
CA ALA A 100 -18.29 0.94 -12.48
C ALA A 100 -17.51 0.77 -11.16
N PHE A 101 -17.50 -0.42 -10.56
CA PHE A 101 -16.80 -0.67 -9.31
C PHE A 101 -15.29 -0.52 -9.48
N SER A 102 -14.68 0.26 -8.59
CA SER A 102 -13.22 0.38 -8.46
C SER A 102 -12.83 0.47 -6.99
N MET A 103 -11.64 -0.04 -6.67
CA MET A 103 -11.12 -0.03 -5.31
C MET A 103 -9.60 0.09 -5.36
N LEU A 104 -9.05 0.86 -4.41
CA LEU A 104 -7.61 0.90 -4.18
C LEU A 104 -7.22 -0.31 -3.31
N LEU A 105 -6.27 -1.10 -3.79
CA LEU A 105 -5.82 -2.32 -3.12
C LEU A 105 -4.65 -2.05 -2.19
N SER A 106 -3.64 -1.33 -2.69
CA SER A 106 -2.44 -1.01 -1.94
C SER A 106 -1.72 0.19 -2.53
N ALA A 107 -0.87 0.81 -1.71
CA ALA A 107 0.00 1.90 -2.13
C ALA A 107 1.35 1.75 -1.42
N TYR A 108 2.44 1.76 -2.20
CA TYR A 108 3.78 1.54 -1.69
C TYR A 108 4.68 2.74 -2.04
N PRO A 109 5.27 3.42 -1.05
CA PRO A 109 6.23 4.47 -1.32
C PRO A 109 7.53 3.86 -1.86
N MET A 110 7.96 4.31 -3.03
CA MET A 110 9.13 3.77 -3.74
C MET A 110 10.32 4.72 -3.61
N ALA A 111 11.46 4.14 -3.23
CA ALA A 111 12.76 4.79 -3.33
C ALA A 111 13.59 4.23 -4.52
N HIS A 112 13.22 3.05 -5.05
CA HIS A 112 13.93 2.32 -6.09
C HIS A 112 12.97 1.45 -6.93
N THR A 113 13.27 1.29 -8.23
CA THR A 113 12.40 0.70 -9.26
C THR A 113 12.55 -0.82 -9.45
N SER A 114 13.40 -1.52 -8.69
CA SER A 114 13.70 -2.94 -8.96
C SER A 114 12.72 -3.96 -8.37
N VAL A 115 11.57 -3.53 -7.82
CA VAL A 115 10.71 -4.38 -6.96
C VAL A 115 9.32 -4.68 -7.57
N TYR A 116 8.99 -4.17 -8.76
CA TYR A 116 7.64 -4.30 -9.33
C TYR A 116 7.10 -5.73 -9.43
N GLY A 117 7.91 -6.67 -9.91
CA GLY A 117 7.44 -8.04 -10.16
C GLY A 117 6.92 -8.75 -8.90
N ARG A 118 7.61 -8.58 -7.76
CA ARG A 118 7.16 -9.17 -6.49
C ARG A 118 5.89 -8.51 -5.98
N LEU A 119 5.79 -7.19 -6.10
CA LEU A 119 4.62 -6.45 -5.63
C LEU A 119 3.37 -6.79 -6.45
N ILE A 120 3.50 -7.02 -7.76
CA ILE A 120 2.39 -7.48 -8.60
C ILE A 120 1.88 -8.83 -8.11
N GLU A 121 2.77 -9.82 -7.89
CA GLU A 121 2.38 -11.15 -7.43
C GLU A 121 1.72 -11.12 -6.04
N GLU A 122 2.26 -10.33 -5.13
CA GLU A 122 1.68 -10.11 -3.80
C GLU A 122 0.28 -9.49 -3.88
N ASN A 123 0.07 -8.51 -4.75
CA ASN A 123 -1.23 -7.87 -4.92
C ASN A 123 -2.26 -8.78 -5.60
N ILE A 124 -1.84 -9.66 -6.51
CA ILE A 124 -2.72 -10.71 -7.05
C ILE A 124 -3.16 -11.65 -5.93
N LYS A 125 -2.22 -12.15 -5.12
CA LYS A 125 -2.55 -13.02 -3.97
C LYS A 125 -3.47 -12.33 -2.98
N TYR A 126 -3.25 -11.03 -2.75
CA TYR A 126 -4.08 -10.22 -1.87
C TYR A 126 -5.51 -10.07 -2.40
N ALA A 127 -5.69 -9.74 -3.69
CA ALA A 127 -7.01 -9.64 -4.32
C ALA A 127 -7.80 -10.95 -4.21
N VAL A 128 -7.14 -12.08 -4.48
CA VAL A 128 -7.74 -13.42 -4.31
C VAL A 128 -8.12 -13.68 -2.85
N ALA A 129 -7.26 -13.31 -1.90
CA ALA A 129 -7.52 -13.52 -0.46
C ALA A 129 -8.73 -12.73 0.07
N ILE A 130 -9.05 -11.58 -0.53
CA ILE A 130 -10.23 -10.79 -0.17
C ILE A 130 -11.50 -11.18 -0.94
N GLY A 131 -11.39 -12.09 -1.93
CA GLY A 131 -12.52 -12.66 -2.67
C GLY A 131 -12.87 -11.94 -3.98
N LEU A 132 -11.88 -11.26 -4.57
CA LEU A 132 -11.93 -10.76 -5.95
C LEU A 132 -11.34 -11.78 -6.92
#